data_AF-A0AAV2S9S8-F1
#
_entry.id   AF-A0AAV2S9S8-F1
#
_cell.length_a   1.000
_cell.length_b   1.000
_cell.length_c   1.000
_cell.angle_alpha   90.00
_cell.angle_beta   90.00
_cell.angle_gamma   90.00
#
_symmetry.space_group_name_H-M   'P 1'
#
loop_
_entity.id
_entity.type
_entity.pdbx_description
1 polymer ?
#
loop_
_entity_poly.entity_id
_entity_poly.type
_entity_poly.pdbx_seq_one_letter_code
_entity_poly.pdbx_strand_id
1 'polypeptide(L)'
;MSHRHPAWINLIPYEQGCLHGGGGLDNINASLGFLGNLGVALDNLTAKDIKDGNLKAILSLFFALSRYKQQQKQAQQERKELDRLRDKKLESEMVTTTASKNYLR
;
A
#
# COMPACT_ATOMS: atom_id res chain seq x y z
N MET A 1 -17.59 -12.37 29.04
CA MET A 1 -17.18 -11.37 28.02
C MET A 1 -16.15 -12.01 27.10
N SER A 2 -16.52 -12.33 25.87
CA SER A 2 -15.61 -12.98 24.91
C SER A 2 -14.84 -11.89 24.15
N HIS A 3 -13.53 -11.78 24.41
CA HIS A 3 -12.65 -10.88 23.69
C HIS A 3 -12.51 -11.38 22.25
N ARG A 4 -13.24 -10.76 21.31
CA ARG A 4 -13.06 -10.99 19.88
C ARG A 4 -11.66 -10.51 19.48
N HIS A 5 -10.78 -11.46 19.22
CA HIS A 5 -9.48 -11.22 18.60
C HIS A 5 -9.71 -10.72 17.15
N PRO A 6 -9.20 -9.55 16.76
CA PRO A 6 -9.42 -9.03 15.43
C PRO A 6 -8.62 -9.80 14.37
N ALA A 7 -9.28 -10.10 13.24
CA ALA A 7 -8.79 -11.03 12.20
C ALA A 7 -7.47 -10.61 11.51
N TRP A 8 -7.00 -9.39 11.70
CA TRP A 8 -5.72 -8.92 11.14
C TRP A 8 -4.49 -9.60 11.77
N ILE A 9 -4.62 -10.18 12.95
CA ILE A 9 -3.52 -10.91 13.63
C ILE A 9 -3.12 -12.19 12.87
N ASN A 10 -4.01 -12.77 12.07
CA ASN A 10 -3.75 -13.99 11.32
C ASN A 10 -3.02 -13.77 9.98
N LEU A 11 -2.74 -12.51 9.60
CA LEU A 11 -2.04 -12.20 8.34
C LEU A 11 -0.55 -11.84 8.54
N ILE A 12 -0.05 -11.97 9.77
CA ILE A 12 1.38 -11.92 10.04
C ILE A 12 1.87 -13.38 9.98
N PRO A 13 2.72 -13.75 9.02
CA PRO A 13 3.33 -15.08 9.02
C PRO A 13 4.10 -15.23 10.34
N TYR A 14 3.63 -16.15 11.19
CA TYR A 14 4.28 -16.55 12.43
C TYR A 14 5.47 -17.45 12.07
N GLU A 15 6.49 -16.87 11.43
CA GLU A 15 7.82 -17.49 11.31
C GLU A 15 8.46 -17.47 12.71
N GLN A 16 8.28 -18.61 13.39
CA GLN A 16 9.11 -19.18 14.45
C GLN A 16 10.22 -18.26 15.02
N GLY A 17 9.99 -17.68 16.19
CA GLY A 17 11.10 -17.07 16.95
C GLY A 17 10.78 -16.03 18.02
N CYS A 18 9.72 -16.18 18.83
CA CYS A 18 9.56 -15.32 20.02
C CYS A 18 9.17 -16.14 21.25
N LEU A 19 10.10 -16.96 21.75
CA LEU A 19 10.02 -17.49 23.11
C LEU A 19 11.10 -16.82 23.95
N HIS A 20 10.64 -16.09 24.98
CA HIS A 20 11.35 -15.48 26.11
C HIS A 20 11.83 -14.03 25.94
N GLY A 21 11.08 -13.09 26.55
CA GLY A 21 11.63 -11.90 27.23
C GLY A 21 12.34 -10.83 26.40
N GLY A 22 12.03 -10.68 25.11
CA GLY A 22 12.67 -9.72 24.22
C GLY A 22 12.07 -8.30 24.31
N GLY A 23 12.90 -7.30 24.62
CA GLY A 23 12.50 -5.89 24.82
C GLY A 23 12.09 -5.17 23.53
N GLY A 24 12.07 -3.82 23.56
CA GLY A 24 11.57 -2.99 22.45
C GLY A 24 12.16 -3.23 21.05
N LEU A 25 13.25 -4.01 20.92
CA LEU A 25 13.80 -4.41 19.62
C LEU A 25 12.90 -5.41 18.87
N ASP A 26 12.27 -6.36 19.57
CA ASP A 26 11.45 -7.39 18.94
C ASP A 26 10.17 -6.80 18.31
N ASN A 27 9.56 -5.84 19.02
CA ASN A 27 8.42 -5.08 18.49
C ASN A 27 8.80 -4.30 17.23
N ILE A 28 10.00 -3.71 17.20
CA ILE A 28 10.48 -2.96 16.04
C ILE A 28 10.79 -3.91 14.88
N ASN A 29 11.44 -5.05 15.13
CA ASN A 29 11.71 -6.09 14.12
C ASN A 29 10.41 -6.61 13.51
N ALA A 30 9.41 -6.95 14.33
CA ALA A 30 8.10 -7.40 13.86
C ALA A 30 7.42 -6.34 12.98
N SER A 31 7.49 -5.07 13.39
CA SER A 31 6.93 -3.95 12.63
C SER A 31 7.62 -3.76 11.28
N LEU A 32 8.96 -3.81 11.25
CA LEU A 32 9.73 -3.71 10.00
C LEU A 32 9.45 -4.90 9.07
N GLY A 33 9.36 -6.11 9.60
CA GLY A 33 8.98 -7.30 8.83
C GLY A 33 7.59 -7.17 8.20
N PHE A 34 6.60 -6.70 8.97
CA PHE A 34 5.25 -6.43 8.46
C PHE A 34 5.25 -5.39 7.34
N LEU A 35 5.99 -4.29 7.50
CA LEU A 35 6.10 -3.24 6.48
C LEU A 35 6.80 -3.75 5.20
N GLY A 36 7.82 -4.60 5.33
CA GLY A 36 8.46 -5.27 4.19
C GLY A 36 7.47 -6.14 3.42
N ASN A 37 6.63 -6.91 4.12
CA ASN A 37 5.59 -7.74 3.50
C ASN A 37 4.49 -6.92 2.80
N LEU A 38 4.24 -5.69 3.25
CA LEU A 38 3.35 -4.75 2.56
C LEU A 38 3.96 -4.16 1.28
N GLY A 39 5.26 -4.40 1.01
CA GLY A 39 5.97 -3.83 -0.13
C GLY A 39 6.53 -2.43 0.13
N VAL A 40 6.69 -2.03 1.40
CA VAL A 40 7.43 -0.81 1.75
C VAL A 40 8.93 -1.10 1.57
N ALA A 41 9.63 -0.25 0.83
CA ALA A 41 11.07 -0.35 0.66
C ALA A 41 11.79 0.10 1.94
N LEU A 42 12.41 -0.86 2.65
CA LEU A 42 13.06 -0.64 3.96
C LEU A 42 14.59 -0.83 3.90
N ASP A 43 15.20 -0.60 2.73
CA ASP A 43 16.61 -0.85 2.51
C ASP A 43 17.51 -0.21 3.57
N ASN A 44 18.37 -1.03 4.18
CA ASN A 44 19.35 -0.63 5.20
C ASN A 44 18.77 -0.15 6.54
N LEU A 45 17.51 -0.49 6.86
CA LEU A 45 16.92 -0.21 8.16
C LEU A 45 17.04 -1.42 9.09
N THR A 46 17.63 -1.20 10.27
CA THR A 46 17.69 -2.22 11.33
C THR A 46 16.87 -1.77 12.53
N ALA A 47 16.27 -2.71 13.27
CA ALA A 47 15.55 -2.37 14.50
C ALA A 47 16.43 -1.69 15.55
N LYS A 48 17.74 -1.99 15.53
CA LYS A 48 18.74 -1.36 16.39
C LYS A 48 18.89 0.13 16.07
N ASP A 49 19.05 0.48 14.79
CA ASP A 49 19.15 1.89 14.37
C ASP A 49 17.91 2.70 14.74
N ILE A 50 16.72 2.09 14.64
CA ILE A 50 15.47 2.74 15.02
C ILE A 50 15.38 2.90 16.55
N LYS A 51 15.71 1.86 17.33
CA LYS A 51 15.71 1.93 18.79
C LYS A 51 16.72 2.94 19.33
N ASP A 52 17.92 2.97 18.76
CA ASP A 52 19.00 3.87 19.18
C ASP A 52 18.75 5.32 18.73
N GLY A 53 17.69 5.58 17.97
CA GLY A 53 17.31 6.93 17.53
C GLY A 53 18.21 7.48 16.42
N ASN A 54 18.78 6.61 15.57
CA ASN A 54 19.58 7.03 14.43
C ASN A 54 18.73 7.87 13.47
N LEU A 55 19.03 9.17 13.39
CA LEU A 55 18.26 10.13 12.60
C LEU A 55 18.08 9.70 11.14
N LYS A 56 19.13 9.15 10.51
CA LYS A 56 19.07 8.70 9.11
C LYS A 56 18.06 7.56 8.93
N ALA A 57 18.05 6.61 9.87
CA ALA A 57 17.13 5.48 9.83
C ALA A 57 15.67 5.93 10.10
N ILE A 58 15.46 6.78 11.10
CA ILE A 58 14.14 7.33 11.42
C ILE A 58 13.55 8.11 10.23
N LEU A 59 14.32 9.02 9.63
CA LEU A 59 13.86 9.78 8.47
C LEU A 59 13.59 8.89 7.26
N SER A 60 14.48 7.92 6.99
CA SER A 60 14.30 6.98 5.87
C SER A 60 13.04 6.14 6.03
N LEU A 61 12.71 5.70 7.24
CA LEU A 61 11.46 4.99 7.54
C LEU A 61 10.23 5.88 7.22
N PHE A 62 10.21 7.12 7.69
CA PHE A 62 9.11 8.05 7.41
C PHE A 62 8.97 8.35 5.91
N PHE A 63 10.09 8.51 5.18
CA PHE A 63 10.04 8.70 3.74
C PHE A 63 9.49 7.49 2.99
N ALA A 64 9.92 6.28 3.37
CA ALA A 64 9.40 5.04 2.78
C ALA A 64 7.88 4.89 3.02
N LEU A 65 7.43 5.14 4.24
CA LEU A 65 6.00 5.13 4.60
C LEU A 65 5.20 6.19 3.84
N SER A 66 5.73 7.40 3.74
CA SER A 66 5.10 8.50 2.99
C SER A 66 4.95 8.14 1.50
N ARG A 67 6.03 7.63 0.89
CA ARG A 67 6.05 7.18 -0.51
C ARG A 67 5.02 6.08 -0.76
N TYR A 68 4.95 5.08 0.12
CA TYR A 68 3.98 4.00 0.00
C TYR A 68 2.53 4.54 -0.07
N LYS A 69 2.18 5.51 0.80
CA LYS A 69 0.85 6.15 0.75
C LYS A 69 0.66 7.02 -0.49
N GLN A 70 1.70 7.70 -0.97
CA GLN A 70 1.63 8.52 -2.17
C GLN A 70 1.37 7.68 -3.42
N GLN A 71 2.04 6.52 -3.53
CA GLN A 71 1.83 5.57 -4.63
C GLN A 71 0.39 5.05 -4.69
N GLN A 72 -0.21 4.74 -3.53
CA GLN A 72 -1.62 4.33 -3.49
C GLN A 72 -2.58 5.40 -4.02
N LYS A 73 -2.36 6.67 -3.66
CA LYS A 73 -3.18 7.78 -4.16
C LYS A 73 -3.04 7.97 -5.67
N GLN A 74 -1.81 7.91 -6.18
CA GLN A 74 -1.54 8.10 -7.60
C GLN A 74 -2.19 6.99 -8.45
N ALA A 75 -2.07 5.73 -8.02
CA ALA A 75 -2.73 4.61 -8.70
C ALA A 75 -4.26 4.75 -8.73
N GLN A 76 -4.87 5.31 -7.67
CA GLN A 76 -6.31 5.56 -7.65
C GLN A 76 -6.71 6.71 -8.59
N GLN A 77 -5.88 7.75 -8.70
CA GLN A 77 -6.10 8.86 -9.61
C GLN A 77 -5.98 8.42 -11.07
N GLU A 78 -4.96 7.65 -11.41
CA GLU A 78 -4.76 7.09 -12.75
C GLU A 78 -5.94 6.20 -13.18
N ARG A 79 -6.44 5.35 -12.27
CA ARG A 79 -7.65 4.54 -12.55
C ARG A 79 -8.87 5.43 -12.86
N LYS A 80 -9.09 6.48 -12.08
CA LYS A 80 -10.21 7.42 -12.32
C LYS A 80 -10.07 8.17 -13.65
N GLU A 81 -8.86 8.54 -14.05
CA GLU A 81 -8.65 9.16 -15.37
C GLU A 81 -8.90 8.17 -16.51
N LEU A 82 -8.44 6.94 -16.37
CA LEU A 82 -8.67 5.89 -17.36
C LEU A 82 -10.16 5.62 -17.57
N ASP A 83 -10.94 5.55 -16.49
CA ASP A 83 -12.39 5.35 -16.57
C ASP A 83 -13.07 6.53 -17.29
N ARG A 84 -12.70 7.78 -16.97
CA ARG A 84 -13.22 8.97 -17.67
C ARG A 84 -12.90 8.97 -19.17
N LEU A 85 -11.70 8.53 -19.55
CA LEU A 85 -11.30 8.43 -20.96
C LEU A 85 -12.07 7.33 -21.69
N ARG A 86 -12.35 6.21 -21.01
CA ARG A 86 -13.17 5.13 -21.56
C ARG A 86 -14.60 5.58 -21.82
N ASP A 87 -15.22 6.31 -20.90
CA ASP A 87 -16.57 6.85 -21.07
C ASP A 87 -16.65 7.82 -22.25
N LYS A 88 -15.67 8.73 -22.38
CA LYS A 88 -15.59 9.65 -23.53
C LYS A 88 -15.43 8.92 -24.87
N LYS A 89 -14.70 7.81 -24.90
CA LYS A 89 -14.51 7.02 -26.11
C LYS A 89 -15.81 6.34 -26.54
N LEU A 90 -16.53 5.72 -25.61
CA LEU A 90 -17.82 5.07 -25.87
C LEU A 90 -18.88 6.08 -26.35
N GLU A 91 -18.91 7.28 -25.76
CA GLU A 91 -19.84 8.33 -26.18
C GLU A 91 -19.56 8.80 -27.62
N SER A 92 -18.29 8.98 -27.99
CA SER A 92 -17.88 9.34 -29.35
C SER A 92 -18.20 8.25 -30.38
N GLU A 93 -18.06 6.98 -30.02
CA GLU A 93 -18.35 5.83 -30.89
C GLU A 93 -19.87 5.64 -31.13
N MET A 94 -20.70 6.00 -30.15
CA MET A 94 -22.16 5.96 -30.28
C MET A 94 -22.72 7.08 -31.17
N VAL A 95 -22.11 8.28 -31.12
CA VAL A 95 -22.52 9.44 -31.93
C VAL A 95 -22.22 9.21 -33.42
N THR A 96 -21.09 8.62 -33.76
CA THR A 96 -20.70 8.34 -35.16
C THR A 96 -21.56 7.24 -35.81
N THR A 97 -21.95 6.23 -35.04
CA THR A 97 -22.86 5.15 -35.51
C THR A 97 -24.28 5.67 -35.76
N THR A 98 -24.75 6.65 -34.98
CA THR A 98 -26.09 7.25 -35.14
C THR A 98 -26.15 8.18 -36.35
N ALA A 99 -25.08 8.94 -36.60
CA ALA A 99 -24.98 9.81 -37.79
C ALA A 99 -25.04 9.03 -39.11
N SER A 100 -24.39 7.86 -39.19
CA SER A 100 -24.45 7.01 -40.39
C SER A 100 -25.83 6.41 -40.67
N LYS A 101 -26.64 6.13 -39.64
CA LYS A 101 -28.01 5.61 -39.83
C LYS A 101 -29.02 6.68 -40.26
N ASN A 102 -28.82 7.94 -39.87
CA ASN A 102 -29.68 9.05 -40.28
C ASN A 102 -29.40 9.54 -41.71
N TYR A 103 -28.25 9.21 -42.30
CA TYR A 103 -27.95 9.55 -43.70
C TYR A 103 -28.51 8.54 -44.72
N LEU A 104 -29.01 7.38 -44.25
CA LEU A 104 -29.57 6.30 -45.05
C LEU A 104 -31.11 6.17 -44.92
N ARG A 105 -31.76 7.11 -44.23
CA ARG A 105 -33.23 7.20 -44.12
C ARG A 105 -33.72 8.46 -44.83
#